data_AF-A0A1I6EXH6-F1
#
_entry.id   AF-A0A1I6EXH6-F1
#
_cell.length_a   1.000
_cell.length_b   1.000
_cell.length_c   1.000
_cell.angle_alpha   90.00
_cell.angle_beta   90.00
_cell.angle_gamma   90.00
#
_symmetry.space_group_name_H-M   'P 1'
#
loop_
_entity.id
_entity.type
_entity.pdbx_description
1 polymer ?
#
loop_
_entity_poly.entity_id
_entity_poly.type
_entity_poly.pdbx_seq_one_letter_code
_entity_poly.pdbx_strand_id
1 'polypeptide(L)'
;MSWPATWFRPIHLANPKVTVNDAGVLTVTGAKSTLTNSEAFAGFYGAGDKLDDLTLTLGSSCSELPRQPGPAGPPPAAQTPQDLVPPLTFRPQRLANTGASLLVPLIAGIVLLGSGIALFTSTIRTD
;
A
#
# COMPACT_ATOMS: atom_id res chain seq x y z
N MET A 1 -7.12 -33.70 11.09
CA MET A 1 -7.44 -32.26 11.16
C MET A 1 -8.46 -31.91 10.07
N SER A 2 -9.67 -31.48 10.42
CA SER A 2 -10.63 -30.90 9.46
C SER A 2 -10.57 -29.38 9.56
N TRP A 3 -10.08 -28.72 8.53
CA TRP A 3 -10.10 -27.25 8.48
C TRP A 3 -11.49 -26.78 8.03
N PRO A 4 -12.10 -25.79 8.70
CA PRO A 4 -13.37 -25.24 8.27
C PRO A 4 -13.23 -24.55 6.90
N ALA A 5 -14.16 -24.81 5.98
CA ALA A 5 -14.13 -24.32 4.61
C ALA A 5 -14.11 -22.78 4.49
N THR A 6 -14.47 -22.06 5.56
CA THR A 6 -14.52 -20.59 5.63
C THR A 6 -13.13 -19.92 5.65
N TRP A 7 -12.06 -20.69 5.84
CA TRP A 7 -10.69 -20.15 5.95
C TRP A 7 -10.02 -20.03 4.57
N PHE A 8 -10.52 -20.76 3.59
CA PHE A 8 -9.99 -20.71 2.23
C PHE A 8 -10.71 -19.60 1.46
N ARG A 9 -9.99 -18.51 1.21
CA ARG A 9 -10.43 -17.46 0.27
C ARG A 9 -10.03 -17.89 -1.14
N PRO A 10 -10.93 -17.85 -2.12
CA PRO A 10 -10.58 -18.19 -3.50
C PRO A 10 -9.57 -17.16 -4.04
N ILE A 11 -8.53 -17.66 -4.68
CA ILE A 11 -7.60 -16.86 -5.46
C ILE A 11 -7.82 -17.21 -6.94
N HIS A 12 -8.03 -16.19 -7.77
CA HIS A 12 -8.23 -16.39 -9.20
C HIS A 12 -6.87 -16.45 -9.90
N LEU A 13 -6.55 -17.62 -10.44
CA LEU A 13 -5.37 -17.85 -11.26
C LEU A 13 -5.78 -17.90 -12.73
N ALA A 14 -5.18 -17.06 -13.57
CA ALA A 14 -5.38 -17.11 -15.01
C ALA A 14 -4.09 -17.47 -15.74
N ASN A 15 -4.25 -18.22 -16.83
CA ASN A 15 -3.22 -18.55 -17.81
C ASN A 15 -1.93 -19.18 -17.24
N PRO A 16 -1.98 -20.10 -16.26
CA PRO A 16 -0.76 -20.74 -15.77
C PRO A 16 -0.13 -21.63 -16.85
N LYS A 17 1.20 -21.63 -16.91
CA LYS A 17 1.96 -22.67 -17.62
C LYS A 17 2.29 -23.79 -16.63
N VAL A 18 1.82 -25.01 -16.91
CA VAL A 18 2.05 -26.19 -16.09
C VAL A 18 3.03 -27.12 -16.79
N THR A 19 4.05 -27.57 -16.06
CA THR A 19 5.02 -28.58 -16.53
C THR A 19 5.21 -29.64 -15.46
N VAL A 20 5.38 -30.89 -15.88
CA VAL A 20 5.73 -32.01 -15.00
C VAL A 20 7.03 -32.62 -15.51
N ASN A 21 8.01 -32.84 -14.64
CA ASN A 21 9.27 -33.49 -15.02
C ASN A 21 9.24 -35.00 -14.72
N ASP A 22 10.27 -35.73 -15.18
CA ASP A 22 10.38 -37.18 -14.99
C ASP A 22 10.52 -37.62 -13.52
N ALA A 23 10.90 -36.70 -12.63
CA ALA A 23 10.93 -36.91 -11.19
C ALA A 23 9.55 -36.73 -10.52
N GLY A 24 8.51 -36.39 -11.29
CA GLY A 24 7.16 -36.14 -10.78
C GLY A 24 7.00 -34.78 -10.09
N VAL A 25 7.91 -33.84 -10.33
CA VAL A 25 7.78 -32.44 -9.88
C VAL A 25 6.83 -31.72 -10.81
N LEU A 26 5.76 -31.16 -10.25
CA LEU A 26 4.83 -30.26 -10.91
C LEU A 26 5.27 -28.82 -10.68
N THR A 27 5.49 -28.09 -11.77
CA THR A 27 5.79 -26.67 -11.74
C THR A 27 4.69 -25.90 -12.45
N VAL A 28 4.07 -24.95 -11.73
CA VAL A 28 3.15 -23.96 -12.26
C VAL A 28 3.88 -22.62 -12.30
N THR A 29 3.95 -22.00 -13.47
CA THR A 29 4.60 -20.68 -13.64
C THR A 29 3.66 -19.68 -14.30
N GLY A 30 3.89 -18.40 -14.05
CA GLY A 30 3.18 -17.31 -14.73
C GLY A 30 1.69 -17.24 -14.41
N ALA A 31 1.26 -17.81 -13.28
CA ALA A 31 -0.14 -17.76 -12.90
C ALA A 31 -0.51 -16.32 -12.52
N LYS A 32 -1.33 -15.68 -13.36
CA LYS A 32 -1.79 -14.32 -13.12
C LYS A 32 -2.72 -14.30 -11.91
N SER A 33 -2.36 -13.55 -10.89
CA SER A 33 -3.13 -13.40 -9.66
C SER A 33 -3.89 -12.07 -9.66
N THR A 34 -5.11 -12.09 -9.14
CA THR A 34 -5.94 -10.89 -8.96
C THR A 34 -6.41 -10.80 -7.52
N LEU A 35 -6.37 -9.58 -6.98
CA LEU A 35 -6.78 -9.31 -5.61
C LEU A 35 -8.29 -9.47 -5.47
N THR A 36 -8.76 -10.27 -4.52
CA THR A 36 -10.19 -10.50 -4.30
C THR A 36 -10.80 -9.62 -3.18
N ASN A 37 -9.97 -9.08 -2.27
CA ASN A 37 -10.40 -8.19 -1.19
C ASN A 37 -9.30 -7.14 -0.87
N SER A 38 -9.68 -5.87 -0.80
CA SER A 38 -8.82 -4.71 -0.52
C SER A 38 -8.48 -4.49 0.96
N GLU A 39 -9.23 -5.09 1.90
CA GLU A 39 -9.05 -4.92 3.35
C GLU A 39 -7.66 -5.39 3.81
N ALA A 40 -7.15 -6.47 3.21
CA ALA A 40 -5.83 -7.01 3.51
C ALA A 40 -4.68 -6.04 3.18
N PHE A 41 -4.95 -5.04 2.34
CA PHE A 41 -3.99 -4.05 1.89
C PHE A 41 -4.40 -2.63 2.29
N ALA A 42 -5.21 -2.46 3.34
CA ALA A 42 -5.62 -1.15 3.89
C ALA A 42 -6.17 -0.17 2.83
N GLY A 43 -6.77 -0.68 1.75
CA GLY A 43 -7.31 0.13 0.66
C GLY A 43 -6.30 0.67 -0.35
N PHE A 44 -5.01 0.30 -0.29
CA PHE A 44 -4.02 0.69 -1.30
C PHE A 44 -4.25 0.00 -2.66
N TYR A 45 -4.86 -1.18 -2.63
CA TYR A 45 -5.24 -1.94 -3.82
C TYR A 45 -6.73 -2.24 -3.79
N GLY A 46 -7.38 -2.12 -4.95
CA GLY A 46 -8.77 -2.47 -5.17
C GLY A 46 -8.98 -3.96 -5.47
N ALA A 47 -10.19 -4.44 -5.24
CA ALA A 47 -10.58 -5.76 -5.74
C ALA A 47 -10.49 -5.77 -7.29
N GLY A 48 -9.86 -6.79 -7.84
CA GLY A 48 -9.54 -6.92 -9.27
C GLY A 48 -8.14 -6.45 -9.65
N ASP A 49 -7.41 -5.79 -8.74
CA ASP A 49 -6.04 -5.35 -9.02
C ASP A 49 -5.13 -6.53 -9.34
N LYS A 50 -4.26 -6.34 -10.34
CA LYS A 50 -3.28 -7.35 -10.75
C LYS A 50 -2.17 -7.42 -9.70
N LEU A 51 -1.94 -8.63 -9.20
CA LEU A 51 -0.83 -8.95 -8.32
C LEU A 51 0.31 -9.58 -9.12
N ASP A 52 1.45 -9.78 -8.46
CA ASP A 52 2.59 -10.47 -9.04
C ASP A 52 2.21 -11.89 -9.50
N ASP A 53 2.90 -12.34 -10.54
CA ASP A 53 2.72 -13.67 -11.09
C ASP A 53 3.17 -14.73 -10.07
N LEU A 54 2.33 -15.73 -9.86
CA LEU A 54 2.63 -16.82 -8.95
C LEU A 54 3.40 -17.93 -9.68
N THR A 55 4.41 -18.44 -8.99
CA THR A 55 5.12 -19.68 -9.35
C THR A 55 5.03 -20.66 -8.19
N LEU A 56 4.60 -21.88 -8.48
CA LEU A 56 4.43 -22.96 -7.52
C LEU A 56 5.19 -24.19 -8.01
N THR A 57 6.02 -24.77 -7.16
CA THR A 57 6.69 -26.04 -7.45
C THR A 57 6.30 -27.06 -6.37
N LEU A 58 5.62 -28.12 -6.78
CA LEU A 58 5.16 -29.21 -5.93
C LEU A 58 5.92 -30.48 -6.31
N GLY A 59 6.47 -31.16 -5.31
CA GLY A 59 7.14 -32.45 -5.46
C GLY A 59 6.57 -33.43 -4.46
N SER A 60 6.62 -34.72 -4.77
CA SER A 60 6.36 -35.77 -3.78
C SER A 60 7.47 -35.80 -2.73
N SER A 61 7.25 -36.47 -1.60
CA SER A 61 8.23 -36.57 -0.50
C SER A 61 9.58 -37.17 -0.93
N CYS A 62 9.61 -37.90 -2.05
CA CYS A 62 10.81 -38.52 -2.60
C CYS A 62 11.45 -37.71 -3.73
N SER A 63 10.92 -36.53 -4.05
CA SER A 63 11.37 -35.72 -5.17
C SER A 63 12.25 -34.57 -4.71
N GLU A 64 13.36 -34.35 -5.42
CA GLU A 64 14.22 -33.19 -5.16
C GLU A 64 13.61 -31.95 -5.81
N LEU A 65 13.26 -30.96 -4.99
CA LEU A 65 12.72 -29.68 -5.44
C LEU A 65 13.85 -28.73 -5.86
N PRO A 66 13.63 -27.88 -6.87
CA PRO A 66 14.54 -26.78 -7.18
C PRO A 66 14.79 -25.97 -5.91
N ARG A 67 16.07 -25.70 -5.60
CA ARG A 67 16.39 -24.80 -4.49
C ARG A 67 15.78 -23.44 -4.78
N GLN A 68 14.86 -23.01 -3.94
CA GLN A 68 14.37 -21.63 -3.97
C GLN A 68 15.59 -20.71 -3.84
N PRO A 69 15.72 -19.66 -4.67
CA PRO A 69 16.67 -18.59 -4.37
C PRO A 69 16.43 -18.17 -2.92
N GLY A 70 17.47 -18.25 -2.09
CA GLY A 70 17.38 -17.74 -0.73
C GLY A 70 16.97 -16.26 -0.75
N PRO A 71 16.53 -15.70 0.39
CA PRO A 71 16.45 -14.26 0.53
C PRO A 71 17.71 -13.64 -0.07
N ALA A 72 17.57 -12.57 -0.85
CA ALA A 72 18.71 -11.79 -1.29
C ALA A 72 19.62 -11.62 -0.07
N GLY A 73 20.87 -12.07 -0.17
CA GLY A 73 21.82 -11.97 0.93
C GLY A 73 21.85 -10.53 1.44
N PRO A 74 22.35 -10.29 2.67
CA PRO A 74 22.52 -8.94 3.17
C PRO A 74 23.12 -8.08 2.06
N PRO A 75 22.56 -6.88 1.78
CA PRO A 75 23.13 -6.00 0.77
C PRO A 75 24.64 -5.93 1.02
N PRO A 76 25.48 -5.97 -0.03
CA PRO A 76 26.92 -5.86 0.15
C PRO A 76 27.18 -4.72 1.12
N ALA A 77 27.98 -4.99 2.16
CA ALA A 77 28.30 -4.02 3.20
C ALA A 77 28.54 -2.68 2.51
N ALA A 78 27.71 -1.68 2.84
CA ALA A 78 27.74 -0.39 2.20
C ALA A 78 29.20 0.05 2.18
N GLN A 79 29.80 0.11 0.99
CA GLN A 79 31.06 0.81 0.82
C GLN A 79 30.79 2.18 1.41
N THR A 80 31.57 2.55 2.43
CA THR A 80 31.49 3.86 3.11
C THR A 80 31.07 4.89 2.07
N PRO A 81 29.89 5.51 2.20
CA PRO A 81 29.40 6.44 1.20
C PRO A 81 30.52 7.44 0.94
N GLN A 82 31.13 7.37 -0.24
CA GLN A 82 31.86 8.51 -0.73
C GLN A 82 30.80 9.58 -0.84
N ASP A 83 30.93 10.59 0.03
CA ASP A 83 30.04 11.71 0.11
C ASP A 83 30.17 12.52 -1.18
N LEU A 84 29.47 12.02 -2.20
CA LEU A 84 29.34 12.58 -3.54
C LEU A 84 28.32 13.72 -3.55
N VAL A 85 27.71 14.00 -2.40
CA VAL A 85 26.81 15.12 -2.21
C VAL A 85 27.66 16.29 -1.75
N PRO A 86 27.95 17.29 -2.61
CA PRO A 86 28.60 18.51 -2.13
C PRO A 86 27.78 19.09 -0.98
N PRO A 87 28.44 19.63 0.06
CA PRO A 87 27.75 20.15 1.23
C PRO A 87 26.70 21.19 0.79
N LEU A 88 25.43 20.86 1.03
CA LEU A 88 24.30 21.73 0.71
C LEU A 88 24.38 22.99 1.59
N THR A 89 24.97 24.04 1.03
CA THR A 89 25.14 25.35 1.69
C THR A 89 23.84 26.14 1.76
N PHE A 90 22.76 25.64 1.14
CA PHE A 90 21.44 26.26 1.17
C PHE A 90 20.52 25.55 2.16
N ARG A 91 20.73 25.84 3.45
CA ARG A 91 19.65 25.71 4.43
C ARG A 91 19.09 27.11 4.66
N PRO A 92 17.98 27.51 4.02
CA PRO A 92 17.34 28.78 4.35
C PRO A 92 17.02 28.74 5.84
N GLN A 93 17.64 29.63 6.62
CA GLN A 93 17.43 29.75 8.07
C GLN A 93 16.02 30.25 8.42
N ARG A 94 15.21 30.54 7.40
CA ARG A 94 13.82 30.91 7.53
C ARG A 94 12.97 29.70 7.14
N LEU A 95 12.50 28.98 8.15
CA LEU A 95 11.32 28.14 7.97
C LEU A 95 10.20 29.04 7.44
N ALA A 96 9.46 28.57 6.43
CA ALA A 96 8.21 29.22 6.06
C ALA A 96 7.35 29.27 7.32
N ASN A 97 7.05 30.47 7.80
CA ASN A 97 6.16 30.69 8.93
C ASN A 97 4.75 30.26 8.52
N THR A 98 4.46 28.97 8.63
CA THR A 98 3.09 28.46 8.57
C THR A 98 2.36 28.65 9.90
N GLY A 99 2.98 29.36 10.86
CA GLY A 99 2.38 29.83 12.11
C GLY A 99 1.37 30.97 11.90
N ALA A 100 0.47 30.83 10.92
CA ALA A 100 -0.73 31.63 10.89
C ALA A 100 -1.53 31.29 12.15
N SER A 101 -1.52 32.20 13.13
CA SER A 101 -2.32 32.06 14.34
C SER A 101 -3.77 31.85 13.92
N LEU A 102 -4.30 30.64 14.15
CA LEU A 102 -5.68 30.27 13.83
C LEU A 102 -6.69 31.19 14.52
N LEU A 103 -6.28 31.86 15.59
CA LEU A 103 -7.13 32.75 16.38
C LEU A 103 -7.72 33.89 15.54
N VAL A 104 -6.93 34.51 14.66
CA VAL A 104 -7.39 35.67 13.87
C VAL A 104 -8.44 35.29 12.81
N PRO A 105 -8.22 34.28 11.93
CA PRO A 105 -9.25 33.84 11.00
C PRO A 105 -10.44 33.18 11.70
N LEU A 106 -10.25 32.53 12.86
CA LEU A 106 -11.34 31.97 13.66
C LEU A 106 -12.27 33.08 14.20
N ILE A 107 -11.70 34.13 14.81
CA ILE A 107 -12.49 35.26 15.33
C ILE A 107 -13.21 35.97 14.17
N ALA A 108 -12.52 36.21 13.06
CA ALA A 108 -13.14 36.80 11.87
C ALA A 108 -14.31 35.94 11.35
N GLY A 109 -14.15 34.61 11.32
CA GLY A 109 -15.22 33.67 10.97
C GLY A 109 -16.42 33.72 11.92
N ILE A 110 -16.19 33.78 13.23
CA ILE A 110 -17.26 33.85 14.24
C ILE A 110 -18.04 35.18 14.13
N VAL A 111 -17.35 36.30 13.91
CA VAL A 111 -18.00 37.61 13.73
C VAL A 111 -18.85 37.64 12.45
N LEU A 112 -18.32 37.08 11.35
CA LEU A 112 -19.07 36.98 10.09
C LEU A 112 -20.32 36.11 10.27
N LEU A 113 -20.17 34.95 10.92
CA LEU A 113 -21.29 34.05 11.17
C LEU A 113 -22.35 34.68 12.10
N GLY A 114 -21.92 35.34 13.17
CA GLY A 114 -22.82 36.00 14.12
C GLY A 114 -23.61 37.16 13.50
N SER A 115 -22.95 38.00 12.70
CA SER A 115 -23.62 39.09 11.99
C SER A 115 -24.61 38.59 10.93
N GLY A 116 -24.26 37.52 10.21
CA GLY A 116 -25.18 36.86 9.27
C GLY A 116 -26.44 36.31 9.96
N ILE A 117 -26.30 35.66 11.12
CA ILE A 117 -27.44 35.13 11.89
C ILE A 117 -28.32 36.27 12.42
N ALA A 118 -27.72 37.37 12.91
CA ALA A 118 -28.48 38.53 13.39
C ALA A 118 -29.29 39.19 12.26
N LEU A 119 -28.69 39.38 11.08
CA LEU A 119 -29.39 39.88 9.90
C LEU A 119 -30.54 38.95 9.49
N PHE A 120 -30.28 37.65 9.40
CA PHE A 120 -31.28 36.65 9.02
C PHE A 120 -32.46 36.56 9.99
N THR A 121 -32.22 36.69 11.29
CA THR A 121 -33.30 36.69 12.30
C THR A 121 -34.06 38.01 12.33
N SER A 122 -33.43 39.14 12.00
CA SER A 122 -34.10 40.44 11.87
C SER A 122 -35.06 40.50 10.68
N THR A 123 -34.74 39.84 9.56
CA THR A 123 -35.64 39.79 8.39
C THR A 123 -36.86 38.89 8.62
N ILE A 124 -36.77 37.89 9.51
CA ILE A 124 -37.88 36.97 9.81
C ILE A 124 -38.83 37.54 10.89
N ARG A 125 -38.37 38.48 11.71
CA ARG A 125 -39.16 39.10 12.79
C ARG A 125 -39.84 40.42 12.38
N THR A 126 -40.03 40.65 11.09
CA THR A 126 -40.79 41.81 10.60
C THR A 126 -42.16 41.33 10.12
N ASP A 127 -43.02 40.97 11.09
CA ASP A 127 -44.48 40.90 10.98
C ASP A 127 -45.07 41.18 12.37
#